data_AF-A0A7X7FLF1-F1
#
_entry.id   AF-A0A7X7FLF1-F1
#
_cell.length_a   1.000
_cell.length_b   1.000
_cell.length_c   1.000
_cell.angle_alpha   90.00
_cell.angle_beta   90.00
_cell.angle_gamma   90.00
#
_symmetry.space_group_name_H-M   'P 1'
#
loop_
_entity.id
_entity.type
_entity.pdbx_description
1 polymer ?
#
loop_
_entity_poly.entity_id
_entity_poly.type
_entity_poly.pdbx_seq_one_letter_code
_entity_poly.pdbx_strand_id
1 'polypeptide(L)'
;MKKFGLILLAGCLAGCDYTVPLAESPALPLDPALAGLWSRTRPDGEAETLLVLPLDKRECLVSFPAGTPDAMFGRACLAQAAGLTLAQVRWIGTARGKQPEEARVYQYADFSVAGGRLSVR
;
A
#
# COMPACT_ATOMS: atom_id res chain seq x y z
N MET A 1 19.07 -31.24 26.25
CA MET A 1 19.69 -30.05 25.62
C MET A 1 19.28 -29.78 24.16
N LYS A 2 18.55 -30.67 23.46
CA LYS A 2 18.14 -30.46 22.04
C LYS A 2 16.81 -29.71 21.81
N LYS A 3 16.01 -29.44 22.85
CA LYS A 3 14.66 -28.87 22.73
C LYS A 3 14.59 -27.34 22.79
N PHE A 4 15.66 -26.67 23.21
CA PHE A 4 15.68 -25.20 23.30
C PHE A 4 15.93 -24.51 21.94
N GLY A 5 16.62 -25.16 21.01
CA GLY A 5 16.86 -24.59 19.67
C GLY A 5 15.60 -24.53 18.79
N LEU A 6 14.63 -25.42 19.01
CA LEU A 6 13.40 -25.48 18.21
C LEU A 6 12.40 -24.37 18.59
N ILE A 7 12.42 -23.93 19.85
CA ILE A 7 11.52 -22.89 20.37
C ILE A 7 11.96 -21.49 19.90
N LEU A 8 13.27 -21.26 19.76
CA LEU A 8 13.79 -20.00 19.22
C LEU A 8 13.43 -19.79 17.73
N LEU A 9 13.40 -20.87 16.94
CA LEU A 9 13.08 -20.82 15.51
C LEU A 9 11.59 -20.56 15.24
N ALA A 10 10.70 -21.03 16.12
CA ALA A 10 9.27 -20.81 16.02
C ALA A 10 8.86 -19.35 16.36
N GLY A 11 9.63 -18.66 17.21
CA GLY A 11 9.39 -17.26 17.56
C GLY A 11 9.63 -16.27 16.41
N CYS A 12 10.54 -16.61 15.48
CA CYS A 12 10.86 -15.75 14.32
C CYS A 12 9.76 -15.74 13.23
N LEU A 13 8.77 -16.62 13.32
CA LEU A 13 7.69 -16.75 12.32
C LEU A 13 6.39 -16.05 12.72
N ALA A 14 6.34 -15.44 13.92
CA ALA A 14 5.10 -14.89 14.49
C ALA A 14 4.94 -13.36 14.31
N GLY A 15 5.86 -12.68 13.63
CA GLY A 15 5.79 -11.24 13.39
C GLY A 15 5.63 -10.92 11.90
N CYS A 16 4.42 -10.98 11.35
CA CYS A 16 4.11 -10.34 10.06
C CYS A 16 3.94 -8.82 10.25
N ASP A 17 4.97 -8.16 10.77
CA ASP A 17 5.15 -6.72 10.61
C ASP A 17 5.97 -6.52 9.32
N TYR A 18 5.33 -6.16 8.22
CA TYR A 18 6.00 -6.03 6.93
C TYR A 18 6.86 -4.76 6.85
N THR A 19 8.06 -4.81 7.43
CA THR A 19 9.11 -3.80 7.24
C THR A 19 9.84 -3.95 5.90
N VAL A 20 9.62 -5.06 5.19
CA VAL A 20 10.25 -5.40 3.90
C VAL A 20 9.23 -5.37 2.77
N PRO A 21 9.65 -5.02 1.54
CA PRO A 21 8.80 -5.13 0.36
C PRO A 21 8.51 -6.60 0.00
N LEU A 22 7.29 -6.89 -0.44
CA LEU A 22 6.95 -8.15 -1.14
C LEU A 22 7.47 -8.16 -2.59
N ALA A 23 7.61 -6.98 -3.20
CA ALA A 23 8.25 -6.81 -4.51
C ALA A 23 9.30 -5.69 -4.43
N GLU A 24 10.57 -6.05 -4.63
CA GLU A 24 11.68 -5.07 -4.71
C GLU A 24 11.65 -4.25 -6.00
N SER A 25 11.14 -4.86 -7.08
CA SER A 25 11.03 -4.22 -8.39
C SER A 25 9.64 -4.47 -9.00
N PRO A 26 8.99 -3.42 -9.56
CA PRO A 26 7.70 -3.54 -10.23
C PRO A 26 7.79 -4.43 -11.49
N ALA A 27 7.21 -5.61 -11.42
CA ALA A 27 7.21 -6.58 -12.52
C ALA A 27 5.85 -6.68 -13.25
N LEU A 28 4.76 -6.41 -12.52
CA LEU A 28 3.39 -6.63 -13.00
C LEU A 28 2.79 -5.35 -13.59
N PRO A 29 2.03 -5.46 -14.70
CA PRO A 29 1.35 -4.32 -15.28
C PRO A 29 0.19 -3.85 -14.39
N LEU A 30 0.01 -2.54 -14.28
CA LEU A 30 -1.17 -1.95 -13.65
C LEU A 30 -2.36 -1.99 -14.59
N ASP A 31 -3.55 -2.24 -14.03
CA ASP A 31 -4.81 -1.97 -14.73
C ASP A 31 -4.97 -0.44 -14.88
N PRO A 32 -5.07 0.11 -16.11
CA PRO A 32 -5.30 1.53 -16.32
C PRO A 32 -6.56 2.05 -15.62
N ALA A 33 -7.56 1.19 -15.36
CA ALA A 33 -8.78 1.57 -14.64
C ALA A 33 -8.53 1.95 -13.17
N LEU A 34 -7.37 1.62 -12.59
CA LEU A 34 -6.98 2.03 -11.25
C LEU A 34 -6.63 3.53 -11.17
N ALA A 35 -6.20 4.12 -12.28
CA ALA A 35 -5.83 5.53 -12.33
C ALA A 35 -7.07 6.42 -12.21
N GLY A 36 -7.00 7.43 -11.34
CA GLY A 36 -8.10 8.37 -11.15
C GLY A 36 -8.16 8.97 -9.74
N LEU A 37 -9.15 9.81 -9.55
CA LEU A 37 -9.54 10.34 -8.25
C LEU A 37 -10.68 9.48 -7.70
N TRP A 38 -10.42 8.80 -6.59
CA TRP A 38 -11.38 8.02 -5.84
C TRP A 38 -11.82 8.79 -4.61
N SER A 39 -13.06 8.58 -4.19
CA SER A 39 -13.60 9.25 -3.00
C SER A 39 -14.51 8.29 -2.24
N ARG A 40 -14.49 8.39 -0.91
CA ARG A 40 -15.47 7.77 -0.02
C ARG A 40 -15.97 8.79 0.99
N THR A 41 -17.18 8.60 1.47
CA THR A 41 -17.72 9.36 2.61
C THR A 41 -17.32 8.65 3.90
N ARG A 42 -16.68 9.38 4.81
CA ARG A 42 -16.33 8.89 6.15
C ARG A 42 -17.58 8.86 7.05
N PRO A 43 -17.54 8.16 8.20
CA PRO A 43 -18.68 8.12 9.13
C PRO A 43 -19.13 9.49 9.65
N ASP A 44 -18.25 10.49 9.65
CA ASP A 44 -18.52 11.88 10.03
C ASP A 44 -19.19 12.71 8.92
N GLY A 45 -19.41 12.13 7.73
CA GLY A 45 -20.01 12.79 6.58
C GLY A 45 -19.01 13.50 5.66
N GLU A 46 -17.74 13.57 6.04
CA GLU A 46 -16.70 14.23 5.24
C GLU A 46 -16.21 13.32 4.11
N ALA A 47 -15.87 13.92 2.97
CA ALA A 47 -15.26 13.20 1.86
C ALA A 47 -13.77 12.95 2.13
N GLU A 48 -13.33 11.72 1.87
CA GLU A 48 -11.94 11.32 1.90
C GLU A 48 -11.54 10.80 0.52
N THR A 49 -10.48 11.40 -0.03
CA THR A 49 -10.09 11.21 -1.41
C THR A 49 -8.76 10.47 -1.52
N LEU A 50 -8.66 9.63 -2.53
CA LEU A 50 -7.47 8.90 -2.91
C LEU A 50 -7.17 9.24 -4.37
N LEU A 51 -6.02 9.83 -4.64
CA LEU A 51 -5.58 10.09 -6.00
C LEU A 51 -4.54 9.05 -6.41
N VAL A 52 -4.78 8.38 -7.54
CA VAL A 52 -3.86 7.42 -8.15
C VAL A 52 -3.43 7.94 -9.52
N LEU A 53 -2.14 8.24 -9.66
CA LEU A 53 -1.52 8.75 -10.89
C LEU A 53 -0.54 7.72 -11.44
N PRO A 54 -0.68 7.27 -12.71
CA PRO A 54 0.29 6.35 -13.29
C PRO A 54 1.64 7.06 -13.43
N LEU A 55 2.71 6.42 -12.92
CA LEU A 55 4.10 6.85 -13.17
C LEU A 55 4.62 6.17 -14.44
N ASP A 56 4.31 4.88 -14.57
CA ASP A 56 4.54 4.09 -15.78
C ASP A 56 3.48 2.97 -15.89
N LYS A 57 3.77 1.93 -16.69
CA LYS A 57 2.85 0.79 -16.90
C LYS A 57 2.74 -0.16 -15.69
N ARG A 58 3.58 -0.02 -14.67
CA ARG A 58 3.77 -0.95 -13.54
C ARG A 58 3.75 -0.25 -12.18
N GLU A 59 3.95 1.07 -12.16
CA GLU A 59 3.94 1.88 -10.95
C GLU A 59 2.97 3.05 -11.03
N CYS A 60 2.41 3.40 -9.89
CA CYS A 60 1.63 4.62 -9.70
C CYS A 60 2.10 5.41 -8.47
N LEU A 61 1.85 6.71 -8.51
CA LEU A 61 1.92 7.59 -7.36
C LEU A 61 0.54 7.63 -6.72
N VAL A 62 0.52 7.41 -5.42
CA VAL A 62 -0.67 7.48 -4.57
C VAL A 62 -0.57 8.73 -3.71
N SER A 63 -1.65 9.50 -3.63
CA SER A 63 -1.81 10.59 -2.67
C SER A 63 -3.05 10.36 -1.81
N PHE A 64 -2.89 10.43 -0.49
CA PHE A 64 -3.96 10.15 0.47
C PHE A 64 -3.74 10.87 1.82
N PRO A 65 -4.76 11.52 2.42
CA PRO A 65 -5.98 11.99 1.76
C PRO A 65 -5.63 13.11 0.76
N ALA A 66 -6.04 12.94 -0.50
CA ALA A 66 -5.61 13.80 -1.59
C ALA A 66 -6.17 15.23 -1.49
N GLY A 67 -5.37 16.21 -1.89
CA GLY A 67 -5.80 17.63 -1.87
C GLY A 67 -5.85 18.25 -0.48
N THR A 68 -5.35 17.57 0.55
CA THR A 68 -5.25 18.10 1.92
C THR A 68 -3.83 18.59 2.24
N PRO A 69 -3.65 19.53 3.19
CA PRO A 69 -2.32 19.95 3.66
C PRO A 69 -1.49 18.83 4.29
N ASP A 70 -2.14 17.74 4.68
CA ASP A 70 -1.53 16.57 5.34
C ASP A 70 -1.45 15.36 4.42
N ALA A 71 -1.68 15.54 3.11
CA ALA A 71 -1.62 14.46 2.14
C ALA A 71 -0.28 13.73 2.23
N MET A 72 -0.36 12.40 2.35
CA MET A 72 0.77 11.49 2.23
C MET A 72 0.93 11.09 0.78
N PHE A 73 2.18 10.87 0.37
CA PHE A 73 2.55 10.40 -0.96
C PHE A 73 3.25 9.07 -0.86
N GLY A 74 2.88 8.12 -1.73
CA GLY A 74 3.50 6.81 -1.81
C GLY A 74 3.68 6.35 -3.25
N ARG A 75 4.72 5.57 -3.51
CA ARG A 75 4.84 4.83 -4.78
C ARG A 75 4.22 3.46 -4.58
N ALA A 76 3.38 3.04 -5.52
CA ALA A 76 2.71 1.76 -5.44
C ALA A 76 2.95 0.92 -6.69
N CYS A 77 3.06 -0.39 -6.48
CA CYS A 77 3.16 -1.40 -7.51
C CYS A 77 2.34 -2.64 -7.12
N LEU A 78 2.14 -3.56 -8.06
CA LEU A 78 1.52 -4.84 -7.74
C LEU A 78 2.57 -5.85 -7.27
N ALA A 79 2.22 -6.62 -6.24
CA ALA A 79 3.01 -7.73 -5.72
C ALA A 79 2.12 -8.99 -5.63
N GLN A 80 2.73 -10.17 -5.77
CA GLN A 80 2.03 -11.44 -5.55
C GLN A 80 2.44 -12.05 -4.21
N ALA A 81 1.46 -12.43 -3.40
CA ALA A 81 1.68 -13.15 -2.15
C ALA A 81 0.50 -14.07 -1.86
N ALA A 82 0.78 -15.31 -1.46
CA ALA A 82 -0.24 -16.31 -1.12
C ALA A 82 -1.34 -16.49 -2.20
N GLY A 83 -0.99 -16.35 -3.48
CA GLY A 83 -1.94 -16.46 -4.61
C GLY A 83 -2.81 -15.23 -4.85
N LEU A 84 -2.61 -14.15 -4.10
CA LEU A 84 -3.29 -12.87 -4.26
C LEU A 84 -2.41 -11.87 -5.01
N THR A 85 -3.03 -10.99 -5.78
CA THR A 85 -2.38 -9.79 -6.32
C THR A 85 -2.70 -8.63 -5.41
N LEU A 86 -1.69 -8.07 -4.74
CA LEU A 86 -1.82 -7.00 -3.76
C LEU A 86 -1.24 -5.71 -4.33
N ALA A 87 -1.82 -4.57 -3.94
CA ALA A 87 -1.15 -3.29 -4.05
C ALA A 87 -0.13 -3.16 -2.90
N GLN A 88 1.15 -3.01 -3.23
CA GLN A 88 2.20 -2.64 -2.28
C GLN A 88 2.43 -1.13 -2.40
N VAL A 89 2.16 -0.38 -1.33
CA VAL A 89 2.40 1.07 -1.25
C VAL A 89 3.63 1.31 -0.38
N ARG A 90 4.61 2.04 -0.92
CA ARG A 90 5.75 2.55 -0.17
C ARG A 90 5.56 4.04 0.07
N TRP A 91 5.32 4.45 1.31
CA TRP A 91 5.18 5.86 1.67
C TRP A 91 6.53 6.58 1.58
N ILE A 92 6.55 7.73 0.90
CA ILE A 92 7.77 8.51 0.63
C ILE A 92 7.79 9.86 1.36
N GLY A 93 6.64 10.38 1.79
CA GLY A 93 6.57 11.61 2.57
C GLY A 93 5.19 12.25 2.56
N THR A 94 5.11 13.47 3.09
CA THR A 94 3.87 14.27 3.15
C THR A 94 3.98 15.56 2.33
N ALA A 95 2.85 16.24 2.10
CA ALA A 95 2.79 17.56 1.46
C ALA A 95 3.60 18.63 2.20
N ARG A 96 3.92 18.41 3.48
CA ARG A 96 4.77 19.28 4.29
C ARG A 96 6.26 18.90 4.24
N GLY A 97 6.64 17.95 3.38
CA GLY A 97 8.02 17.48 3.25
C GLY A 97 8.51 16.61 4.41
N LYS A 98 7.61 16.14 5.29
CA LYS A 98 7.99 15.21 6.37
C LYS A 98 8.08 13.79 5.83
N GLN A 99 9.09 13.04 6.29
CA GLN A 99 9.13 11.59 6.08
C GLN A 99 8.14 10.89 7.03
N PRO A 100 7.63 9.70 6.67
CA PRO A 100 6.81 8.91 7.58
C PRO A 100 7.60 8.63 8.87
N GLU A 101 7.01 8.94 10.02
CA GLU A 101 7.66 8.75 11.33
C GLU A 101 7.71 7.26 11.73
N GLU A 102 6.87 6.42 11.14
CA GLU A 102 6.81 4.98 11.41
C GLU A 102 7.82 4.19 10.56
N ALA A 103 8.44 3.17 11.16
CA ALA A 103 9.28 2.18 10.46
C ALA A 103 8.50 1.35 9.41
N ARG A 104 7.16 1.42 9.42
CA ARG A 104 6.25 0.75 8.49
C ARG A 104 6.12 1.58 7.20
N VAL A 105 7.18 1.57 6.40
CA VAL A 105 7.21 2.29 5.11
C VAL A 105 6.29 1.61 4.08
N TYR A 106 6.01 0.32 4.24
CA TYR A 106 5.21 -0.48 3.33
C TYR A 106 3.82 -0.79 3.89
N GLN A 107 2.82 -0.61 3.04
CA GLN A 107 1.45 -1.07 3.26
C GLN A 107 1.00 -1.95 2.09
N TYR A 108 0.09 -2.87 2.39
CA TYR A 108 -0.43 -3.84 1.44
C TYR A 108 -1.95 -3.84 1.48
N ALA A 109 -2.58 -3.94 0.32
CA ALA A 109 -4.03 -4.05 0.25
C ALA A 109 -4.46 -4.95 -0.90
N ASP A 110 -5.51 -5.74 -0.67
CA ASP A 110 -6.27 -6.34 -1.76
C ASP A 110 -7.19 -5.27 -2.36
N PHE A 111 -7.37 -5.29 -3.68
CA PHE A 111 -8.20 -4.31 -4.35
C PHE A 111 -8.89 -4.86 -5.59
N SER A 112 -10.00 -4.23 -5.95
CA SER A 112 -10.66 -4.47 -7.22
C SER A 112 -11.27 -3.18 -7.77
N VAL A 113 -11.28 -3.06 -9.09
CA VAL A 113 -11.94 -1.97 -9.80
C VAL A 113 -13.03 -2.56 -10.68
N ALA A 114 -14.29 -2.18 -10.42
CA ALA A 114 -15.41 -2.62 -11.23
C ALA A 114 -16.48 -1.53 -11.28
N GLY A 115 -17.01 -1.24 -12.48
CA GLY A 115 -18.11 -0.29 -12.66
C GLY A 115 -17.83 1.11 -12.10
N GLY A 116 -16.58 1.60 -12.22
CA GLY A 116 -16.18 2.91 -11.67
C GLY A 116 -16.08 2.96 -10.15
N ARG A 117 -15.95 1.80 -9.50
CA ARG A 117 -15.76 1.68 -8.05
C ARG A 117 -14.46 0.95 -7.75
N LEU A 118 -13.58 1.60 -6.98
CA LEU A 118 -12.45 0.97 -6.32
C LEU A 118 -12.89 0.40 -4.96
N SER A 119 -12.66 -0.89 -4.74
CA SER A 119 -12.81 -1.54 -3.43
C SER A 119 -11.43 -1.90 -2.91
N VAL A 120 -11.15 -1.61 -1.64
CA VAL A 120 -9.89 -1.89 -0.95
C VAL A 120 -10.20 -2.72 0.29
N ARG A 121 -9.46 -3.79 0.54
CA ARG A 121 -9.65 -4.74 1.65
C ARG A 121 -8.35 -5.01 2.39
#